data_AF-A0A8S2B9N8-F1
#
_entry.id   AF-A0A8S2B9N8-F1
#
_cell.length_a   1.000
_cell.length_b   1.000
_cell.length_c   1.000
_cell.angle_alpha   90.00
_cell.angle_beta   90.00
_cell.angle_gamma   90.00
#
_symmetry.space_group_name_H-M   'P 1'
#
loop_
_entity.id
_entity.type
_entity.pdbx_description
1 polymer ?
#
loop_
_entity_poly.entity_id
_entity_poly.type
_entity_poly.pdbx_seq_one_letter_code
_entity_poly.pdbx_strand_id
1 'polypeptide(L)'
;MWPGLIQKAKEGGLDVIETYVFWNGHEPSPGQYYFGDRYDLVKFIKLVHQAGLYVNLRIGPYVCAEWNFGGFPVWLKFVPGMAFRTDNEPFKAAMKKFTEKIVWMMKAEKLFSNARRTHHSCTD
;
A
#
# COMPACT_ATOMS: atom_id res chain seq x y z
N MET A 1 10.59 -6.30 14.46
CA MET A 1 9.28 -5.76 14.88
C MET A 1 8.12 -6.34 14.06
N TRP A 2 8.06 -6.14 12.73
CA TRP A 2 6.91 -6.61 11.92
C TRP A 2 6.52 -8.07 12.12
N PRO A 3 7.42 -9.08 12.06
CA PRO A 3 7.01 -10.47 12.24
C PRO A 3 6.31 -10.72 13.58
N GLY A 4 6.82 -10.12 14.67
CA GLY A 4 6.22 -10.25 15.99
C GLY A 4 4.85 -9.58 16.13
N LEU A 5 4.64 -8.43 15.48
CA LEU A 5 3.33 -7.77 15.47
C LEU A 5 2.30 -8.54 14.64
N ILE A 6 2.71 -9.03 13.47
CA ILE A 6 1.89 -9.84 12.57
C ILE A 6 1.49 -11.14 13.27
N GLN A 7 2.42 -11.80 13.96
CA GLN A 7 2.14 -13.02 14.69
C GLN A 7 1.13 -12.81 15.83
N LYS A 8 1.30 -11.74 16.61
CA LYS A 8 0.32 -11.37 17.66
C LYS A 8 -1.06 -11.07 17.09
N ALA A 9 -1.13 -10.41 15.93
CA ALA A 9 -2.40 -10.16 15.24
C ALA A 9 -3.08 -11.47 14.83
N LYS A 10 -2.32 -12.44 14.30
CA LYS A 10 -2.82 -13.77 13.98
C LYS A 10 -3.31 -14.53 15.22
N GLU A 11 -2.52 -14.54 16.28
CA GLU A 11 -2.89 -15.18 17.56
C GLU A 11 -4.11 -14.51 18.20
N GLY A 12 -4.30 -13.22 17.97
CA GLY A 12 -5.49 -12.47 18.35
C GLY A 12 -6.73 -12.75 17.49
N GLY A 13 -6.63 -13.64 16.49
CA GLY A 13 -7.75 -14.07 15.66
C GLY A 13 -8.07 -13.16 14.47
N LEU A 14 -7.14 -12.29 14.04
CA LEU A 14 -7.35 -11.51 12.81
C LEU A 14 -7.11 -12.38 11.57
N ASP A 15 -7.92 -12.20 10.54
CA ASP A 15 -7.73 -12.81 9.20
C ASP A 15 -7.03 -11.87 8.21
N VAL A 16 -7.09 -10.55 8.47
CA VAL A 16 -6.65 -9.51 7.54
C VAL A 16 -5.83 -8.46 8.29
N ILE A 17 -4.68 -8.07 7.73
CA ILE A 17 -3.95 -6.87 8.13
C ILE A 17 -4.28 -5.75 7.16
N GLU A 18 -4.75 -4.62 7.67
CA GLU A 18 -5.00 -3.43 6.88
C GLU A 18 -3.81 -2.46 6.97
N THR A 19 -3.43 -1.85 5.85
CA THR A 19 -2.41 -0.80 5.85
C THR A 19 -2.63 0.22 4.74
N TYR A 20 -2.17 1.45 5.00
CA TYR A 20 -2.08 2.51 4.02
C TYR A 20 -0.79 2.44 3.20
N VAL A 21 -0.77 3.11 2.05
CA VAL A 21 0.46 3.38 1.30
C VAL A 21 0.80 4.86 1.37
N PHE A 22 1.97 5.18 1.93
CA PHE A 22 2.39 6.56 2.19
C PHE A 22 3.19 7.14 1.01
N TRP A 23 2.51 7.77 0.04
CA TRP A 23 3.12 8.28 -1.19
C TRP A 23 4.32 9.20 -0.92
N ASN A 24 4.20 10.16 -0.01
CA ASN A 24 5.29 11.09 0.31
C ASN A 24 6.60 10.43 0.77
N GLY A 25 6.52 9.30 1.48
CA GLY A 25 7.70 8.52 1.87
C GLY A 25 8.25 7.70 0.70
N HIS A 26 7.37 7.22 -0.18
CA HIS A 26 7.75 6.44 -1.35
C HIS A 26 8.24 7.27 -2.52
N GLU A 27 7.91 8.57 -2.61
CA GLU A 27 8.35 9.49 -3.66
C GLU A 27 8.74 10.85 -3.06
N PRO A 28 9.85 10.94 -2.31
CA PRO A 28 10.27 12.16 -1.62
C PRO A 28 10.57 13.32 -2.59
N SER A 29 10.94 13.02 -3.83
CA SER A 29 11.10 14.00 -4.92
C SER A 29 10.55 13.42 -6.23
N PRO A 30 10.14 14.27 -7.21
CA PRO A 30 9.46 13.81 -8.41
C PRO A 30 10.25 12.72 -9.16
N GLY A 31 9.64 11.55 -9.34
CA GLY A 31 10.22 10.40 -10.04
C GLY A 31 11.27 9.60 -9.26
N GLN A 32 11.67 10.04 -8.07
CA GLN A 32 12.63 9.33 -7.22
C GLN A 32 11.88 8.48 -6.19
N TYR A 33 11.91 7.17 -6.38
CA TYR A 33 11.16 6.24 -5.53
C TYR A 33 12.02 5.58 -4.46
N TYR A 34 11.47 5.40 -3.27
CA TYR A 34 12.11 4.74 -2.14
C TYR A 34 11.22 3.66 -1.52
N PHE A 35 11.73 2.42 -1.51
CA PHE A 35 11.10 1.23 -0.92
C PHE A 35 12.09 0.45 -0.05
N GLY A 36 13.02 1.17 0.60
CA GLY A 36 13.98 0.60 1.53
C GLY A 36 13.51 0.61 2.98
N ASP A 37 14.24 -0.10 3.84
CA ASP A 37 14.08 -0.07 5.30
C ASP A 37 12.62 -0.27 5.75
N ARG A 38 12.07 0.69 6.51
CA ARG A 38 10.68 0.67 6.99
C ARG A 38 9.64 0.98 5.92
N TYR A 39 10.07 1.39 4.73
CA TYR A 39 9.21 1.66 3.56
C TYR A 39 9.24 0.50 2.55
N ASP A 40 9.81 -0.65 2.90
CA ASP A 40 9.73 -1.85 2.06
C ASP A 40 8.32 -2.49 2.14
N LEU A 41 7.41 -1.93 1.34
CA LEU A 41 6.01 -2.34 1.29
C LEU A 41 5.85 -3.81 0.82
N VAL A 42 6.65 -4.22 -0.17
CA VAL A 42 6.59 -5.59 -0.72
C VAL A 42 7.00 -6.59 0.34
N LYS A 43 8.10 -6.34 1.07
CA LYS A 43 8.53 -7.20 2.16
C LYS A 43 7.50 -7.27 3.28
N PHE A 44 6.90 -6.14 3.67
CA PHE A 44 5.83 -6.12 4.67
C PHE A 44 4.67 -7.03 4.26
N ILE A 45 4.15 -6.89 3.04
CA ILE A 45 3.03 -7.70 2.54
C ILE A 45 3.43 -9.18 2.43
N LYS A 46 4.65 -9.49 1.98
CA LYS A 46 5.17 -10.86 1.96
C LYS A 46 5.21 -11.49 3.35
N LEU A 47 5.60 -10.74 4.38
CA LEU A 47 5.59 -11.22 5.77
C LEU A 47 4.16 -11.52 6.26
N VAL A 48 3.19 -10.67 5.93
CA VAL A 48 1.76 -10.92 6.26
C VAL A 48 1.27 -12.19 5.55
N HIS A 49 1.60 -12.35 4.27
CA HIS A 49 1.25 -13.54 3.50
C HIS A 49 1.89 -14.82 4.07
N GLN A 50 3.17 -14.76 4.47
CA GLN A 50 3.88 -15.88 5.10
C GLN A 50 3.24 -16.29 6.43
N ALA A 51 2.69 -15.33 7.18
CA ALA A 51 1.91 -15.63 8.38
C ALA A 51 0.53 -16.25 8.05
N GLY A 52 0.12 -16.31 6.79
CA GLY A 52 -1.17 -16.87 6.37
C GLY A 52 -2.35 -15.92 6.53
N LEU A 53 -2.08 -14.61 6.62
CA LEU A 53 -3.10 -13.56 6.70
C LEU A 53 -3.30 -12.89 5.34
N TYR A 54 -4.47 -12.31 5.11
CA TYR A 54 -4.73 -11.44 3.98
C TYR A 54 -4.27 -9.99 4.25
N VAL A 55 -4.20 -9.19 3.19
CA VAL A 55 -3.92 -7.74 3.29
C VAL A 55 -5.04 -6.94 2.65
N ASN A 56 -5.58 -5.96 3.38
CA ASN A 56 -6.35 -4.86 2.80
C ASN A 56 -5.40 -3.68 2.52
N LEU A 57 -5.03 -3.48 1.24
CA LEU A 57 -4.09 -2.45 0.84
C LEU A 57 -4.82 -1.16 0.45
N ARG A 58 -4.84 -0.18 1.36
CA ARG A 58 -5.46 1.13 1.13
C ARG A 58 -4.46 2.08 0.48
N ILE A 59 -4.36 1.99 -0.84
CA ILE A 59 -3.33 2.69 -1.64
C ILE A 59 -3.43 4.23 -1.53
N GLY A 60 -4.63 4.79 -1.33
CA GLY A 60 -4.85 6.23 -1.35
C GLY A 60 -5.12 6.75 -2.78
N PRO A 61 -4.58 7.93 -3.18
CA PRO A 61 -3.29 8.44 -2.73
C PRO A 61 -3.33 9.34 -1.49
N TYR A 62 -4.51 9.90 -1.15
CA TYR A 62 -4.72 10.56 0.13
C TYR A 62 -5.13 9.52 1.16
N VAL A 63 -4.41 9.47 2.28
CA VAL A 63 -4.62 8.46 3.33
C VAL A 63 -5.07 9.05 4.67
N CYS A 64 -4.99 10.38 4.83
CA CYS A 64 -5.14 11.05 6.13
C CYS A 64 -4.13 10.48 7.14
N ALA A 65 -4.55 9.47 7.91
CA ALA A 65 -3.75 8.63 8.79
C ALA A 65 -2.92 9.41 9.82
N GLU A 66 -3.34 10.63 10.15
CA GLU A 66 -2.60 11.56 11.00
C GLU A 66 -1.15 11.72 10.53
N TRP A 67 -0.94 11.55 9.22
CA TRP A 67 0.35 11.51 8.57
C TRP A 67 0.64 12.83 7.88
N ASN A 68 1.92 13.18 7.80
CA ASN A 68 2.35 14.45 7.23
C ASN A 68 1.72 14.67 5.84
N PHE A 69 1.07 15.82 5.70
CA PHE A 69 0.35 16.24 4.49
C PHE A 69 -0.66 15.20 3.94
N GLY A 70 -1.22 14.37 4.81
CA GLY A 70 -2.21 13.34 4.47
C GLY A 70 -1.68 12.25 3.51
N GLY A 71 -0.35 12.11 3.42
CA GLY A 71 0.33 11.18 2.52
C GLY A 71 0.80 11.80 1.21
N PHE A 72 0.39 13.02 0.86
CA PHE A 72 0.85 13.65 -0.39
C PHE A 72 2.30 14.11 -0.29
N PRO A 73 3.11 13.93 -1.36
CA PRO A 73 4.41 14.57 -1.43
C PRO A 73 4.26 16.10 -1.49
N VAL A 74 5.06 16.83 -0.72
CA VAL A 74 4.98 18.30 -0.67
C VAL A 74 5.25 18.95 -2.03
N TRP A 75 6.16 18.37 -2.83
CA TRP A 75 6.47 18.84 -4.18
C TRP A 75 5.25 18.86 -5.11
N LEU A 76 4.26 17.99 -4.85
CA LEU A 76 3.06 17.88 -5.68
C LEU A 76 2.25 19.17 -5.69
N LYS A 77 2.27 19.91 -4.57
CA LYS A 77 1.58 21.21 -4.43
C LYS A 77 2.09 22.26 -5.43
N PHE A 78 3.34 22.15 -5.86
CA PHE A 78 4.00 23.13 -6.72
C PHE A 78 3.95 22.77 -8.20
N VAL A 79 3.27 21.69 -8.57
CA VAL A 79 2.99 21.37 -9.97
C VAL A 79 2.04 22.44 -10.56
N PRO A 80 2.33 23.02 -11.73
CA PRO A 80 1.47 24.04 -12.33
C PRO A 80 0.02 23.58 -12.49
N GLY A 81 -0.92 24.42 -12.07
CA GLY A 81 -2.36 24.14 -12.18
C GLY A 81 -2.89 23.07 -11.22
N MET A 82 -2.12 22.68 -10.20
CA MET A 82 -2.52 21.62 -9.25
C MET A 82 -3.70 22.03 -8.36
N ALA A 83 -4.71 21.17 -8.31
CA ALA A 83 -5.77 21.22 -7.30
C ALA A 83 -6.05 19.82 -6.78
N PHE A 84 -5.95 19.63 -5.46
CA PHE A 84 -6.03 18.29 -4.87
C PHE A 84 -7.47 17.80 -4.73
N ARG A 85 -7.64 16.49 -4.92
CA ARG A 85 -8.89 15.74 -4.61
C ARG A 85 -10.14 16.32 -5.27
N THR A 86 -9.97 16.85 -6.48
CA THR A 86 -11.03 17.37 -7.33
C THR A 86 -10.78 16.91 -8.77
N ASP A 87 -11.68 17.26 -9.68
CA ASP A 87 -11.52 17.02 -11.11
C ASP A 87 -10.47 17.95 -11.71
N ASN A 88 -9.19 17.59 -11.53
CA ASN A 88 -8.03 18.37 -11.95
C ASN A 88 -7.04 17.48 -12.69
N GLU A 89 -6.75 17.79 -13.96
CA GLU A 89 -5.90 16.94 -14.81
C GLU A 89 -4.48 16.71 -14.24
N PRO A 90 -3.74 17.73 -13.77
CA PRO A 90 -2.45 17.51 -13.12
C PRO A 90 -2.52 16.54 -11.93
N PHE A 91 -3.56 16.68 -11.08
CA PHE A 91 -3.76 15.80 -9.94
C PHE A 91 -4.10 14.36 -10.37
N LYS A 92 -5.05 14.19 -11.29
CA LYS A 92 -5.47 12.88 -11.81
C LYS A 92 -4.29 12.14 -12.45
N ALA A 93 -3.47 12.84 -13.23
CA ALA A 93 -2.28 12.27 -13.87
C ALA A 93 -1.24 11.79 -12.83
N ALA A 94 -0.94 12.62 -11.83
CA ALA A 94 0.00 12.26 -10.77
C ALA A 94 -0.51 11.11 -9.90
N MET A 95 -1.79 11.15 -9.49
CA MET A 95 -2.47 10.09 -8.75
C MET A 95 -2.41 8.77 -9.53
N LYS A 96 -2.82 8.79 -10.81
CA LYS A 96 -2.83 7.61 -11.67
C LYS A 96 -1.44 6.98 -11.73
N LYS A 97 -0.39 7.79 -11.98
CA LYS A 97 0.99 7.31 -12.06
C LYS A 97 1.42 6.58 -10.79
N PHE A 98 1.16 7.17 -9.62
CA PHE A 98 1.55 6.54 -8.35
C PHE A 98 0.73 5.27 -8.05
N THR A 99 -0.60 5.32 -8.20
CA THR A 99 -1.47 4.18 -7.95
C THR A 99 -1.15 3.02 -8.90
N GLU A 100 -0.93 3.29 -10.19
CA GLU A 100 -0.54 2.27 -11.17
C GLU A 100 0.81 1.64 -10.81
N LYS A 101 1.78 2.44 -10.36
CA LYS A 101 3.07 1.92 -9.90
C LYS A 101 2.89 0.92 -8.76
N ILE A 102 2.12 1.27 -7.72
CA ILE A 102 1.88 0.39 -6.58
C ILE A 102 1.16 -0.89 -7.01
N VAL A 103 0.10 -0.77 -7.81
CA VAL A 103 -0.62 -1.93 -8.35
C VAL A 103 0.31 -2.82 -9.17
N TRP A 104 1.14 -2.24 -10.03
CA TRP A 104 2.08 -3.00 -10.85
C TRP A 104 3.12 -3.73 -9.99
N MET A 105 3.67 -3.08 -8.97
CA MET A 105 4.60 -3.71 -8.02
C MET A 105 3.97 -4.93 -7.33
N MET A 106 2.71 -4.80 -6.88
CA MET A 106 1.98 -5.93 -6.28
C MET A 106 1.71 -7.06 -7.28
N LYS A 107 1.40 -6.73 -8.55
CA LYS A 107 1.21 -7.72 -9.63
C LYS A 107 2.50 -8.45 -9.96
N ALA A 108 3.62 -7.73 -10.10
CA ALA A 108 4.93 -8.30 -10.42
C ALA A 108 5.36 -9.36 -9.40
N GLU A 109 5.00 -9.14 -8.13
CA GLU A 109 5.28 -10.04 -7.01
C GLU A 109 4.19 -11.10 -6.77
N LYS A 110 3.15 -11.15 -7.63
CA LYS A 110 2.01 -12.07 -7.53
C LYS A 110 1.29 -12.01 -6.18
N LEU A 111 1.20 -10.81 -5.59
CA LEU A 111 0.64 -10.58 -4.25
C LEU A 111 -0.88 -10.34 -4.23
N PHE A 112 -1.53 -10.29 -5.39
CA PHE A 112 -2.99 -10.28 -5.44
C PHE A 112 -3.53 -11.69 -5.19
N SER A 113 -4.58 -11.79 -4.37
CA SER A 113 -5.24 -13.06 -4.12
C SER A 113 -5.80 -13.61 -5.44
N ASN A 114 -5.36 -14.81 -5.82
CA ASN A 114 -6.03 -15.57 -6.85
C ASN A 114 -7.25 -16.23 -6.22
N ALA A 115 -8.44 -16.00 -6.76
CA ALA A 115 -9.71 -16.58 -6.29
C ALA A 115 -9.81 -18.12 -6.40
N ARG A 116 -8.69 -18.85 -6.50
CA ARG A 116 -8.61 -20.31 -6.63
C ARG A 116 -8.05 -20.99 -5.36
N ARG A 117 -8.59 -20.64 -4.19
CA ARG A 117 -8.47 -21.47 -2.99
C ARG A 117 -9.86 -21.68 -2.37
N THR A 118 -10.62 -22.56 -3.00
CA THR A 118 -11.67 -23.39 -2.39
C THR A 118 -11.16 -24.83 -2.58
N HIS A 119 -11.16 -25.77 -1.65
CA HIS A 119 -11.70 -25.93 -0.32
C HIS A 119 -10.62 -26.58 0.56
N HIS A 120 -10.52 -26.23 1.84
CA HIS A 120 -10.05 -27.23 2.82
C HIS A 120 -11.13 -28.31 2.86
N SER A 121 -10.77 -29.53 2.45
CA SER A 121 -11.56 -30.71 2.70
C SER A 121 -11.63 -30.91 4.22
N CYS A 122 -12.72 -30.45 4.84
CA CYS A 122 -13.24 -31.09 6.04
C CYS A 122 -13.73 -32.47 5.61
N THR A 123 -12.89 -33.47 5.79
CA THR A 123 -13.34 -34.86 5.92
C THR A 123 -13.15 -35.21 7.39
N ASP A 124 -14.26 -35.16 8.13
CA ASP A 124 -14.48 -36.01 9.29
C ASP A 124 -14.83 -37.43 8.81
#